data_AF-A0A522HD52-F1
#
_entry.id   AF-A0A522HD52-F1
#
_cell.length_a   1.000
_cell.length_b   1.000
_cell.length_c   1.000
_cell.angle_alpha   90.00
_cell.angle_beta   90.00
_cell.angle_gamma   90.00
#
_symmetry.space_group_name_H-M   'P 1'
#
loop_
_entity.id
_entity.type
_entity.pdbx_description
1 polymer ?
#
loop_
_entity_poly.entity_id
_entity_poly.type
_entity_poly.pdbx_seq_one_letter_code
_entity_poly.pdbx_strand_id
1 'polypeptide(L)'
;MKIWLARLCSLFLLVSWVAPIPVYAQTATGSSLGEIGAAAKRPDDKSREALVAVFGQVVNDPLSGGGAGGGDTLLAAIFQRTNVALMSIAGVIVGWGVFRRVASTAGSGSVFDAQNSSLWMPLRSVWGLASLIPTANGWSIAQLVMLWAASVMGVGTANLTVDAAAAALQNGTPLVMSPVMPQTTALARGVFEADLCMHG
;
A
#
# COMPACT_ATOMS: atom_id res chain seq x y z
N MET A 1 9.74 -9.38 -36.78
CA MET A 1 9.02 -8.09 -36.70
C MET A 1 7.81 -8.10 -35.74
N LYS A 2 6.90 -9.09 -35.80
CA LYS A 2 5.67 -9.12 -34.97
C LYS A 2 5.89 -9.08 -33.44
N ILE A 3 6.94 -9.72 -32.93
CA ILE A 3 7.27 -9.76 -31.48
C ILE A 3 7.77 -8.40 -30.97
N TRP A 4 8.54 -7.67 -31.79
CA TRP A 4 8.99 -6.31 -31.44
C TRP A 4 7.83 -5.33 -31.40
N LEU A 5 6.89 -5.44 -32.34
CA LEU A 5 5.68 -4.61 -32.37
C LEU A 5 4.78 -4.88 -31.15
N ALA A 6 4.61 -6.14 -30.75
CA ALA A 6 3.82 -6.52 -29.58
C ALA A 6 4.45 -6.05 -28.26
N ARG A 7 5.78 -6.13 -28.13
CA ARG A 7 6.50 -5.62 -26.94
C ARG A 7 6.45 -4.09 -26.84
N LEU A 8 6.54 -3.39 -27.97
CA LEU A 8 6.44 -1.94 -28.01
C LEU A 8 5.01 -1.46 -27.69
N CYS A 9 3.99 -2.18 -28.18
CA CYS A 9 2.58 -1.92 -27.87
C CYS A 9 2.25 -2.22 -26.40
N SER A 10 2.77 -3.31 -25.82
CA SER A 10 2.59 -3.62 -24.40
C SER A 10 3.28 -2.61 -23.48
N LEU A 11 4.44 -2.09 -23.87
CA LEU A 11 5.11 -0.98 -23.18
C LEU A 11 4.30 0.30 -23.27
N PHE A 12 3.74 0.61 -24.45
CA PHE A 12 2.90 1.80 -24.64
C PHE A 12 1.60 1.73 -23.84
N LEU A 13 0.98 0.55 -23.75
CA LEU A 13 -0.21 0.31 -22.93
C LEU A 13 0.10 0.41 -21.42
N LEU A 14 1.25 -0.09 -20.98
CA LEU A 14 1.69 0.08 -19.57
C LEU A 14 2.00 1.55 -19.25
N VAL A 15 2.65 2.28 -20.15
CA VAL A 15 2.95 3.71 -19.96
C VAL A 15 1.67 4.55 -20.01
N SER A 16 0.70 4.23 -20.88
CA SER A 16 -0.58 4.92 -20.94
C SER A 16 -1.49 4.62 -19.75
N TRP A 17 -1.29 3.50 -19.05
CA TRP A 17 -1.98 3.19 -17.79
C TRP A 17 -1.35 3.87 -16.58
N VAL A 18 -0.02 4.08 -16.57
CA VAL A 18 0.70 4.67 -15.43
C VAL A 18 0.74 6.19 -15.47
N ALA A 19 0.82 6.80 -16.65
CA ALA A 19 0.88 8.26 -16.81
C ALA A 19 -0.36 9.06 -16.31
N PRO A 20 -1.61 8.56 -16.41
CA PRO A 20 -2.77 9.33 -15.97
C PRO A 20 -3.11 9.18 -14.48
N ILE A 21 -2.51 8.23 -13.76
CA ILE A 21 -2.75 8.01 -12.32
C ILE A 21 -2.57 9.30 -11.48
N PRO A 22 -1.50 10.10 -11.65
CA PRO A 22 -1.35 11.34 -10.88
C PRO A 22 -2.29 12.46 -11.31
N VAL A 23 -2.80 12.45 -12.55
CA VAL A 23 -3.68 13.52 -13.08
C VAL A 23 -5.10 13.42 -12.53
N TYR A 24 -5.61 12.20 -12.30
CA TYR A 24 -6.93 12.01 -11.67
C TYR A 24 -6.94 12.31 -10.16
N ALA A 25 -5.77 12.41 -9.50
CA ALA A 25 -5.66 12.69 -8.07
C ALA A 25 -5.66 14.19 -7.71
N GLN A 26 -5.47 15.08 -8.69
CA GLN A 26 -5.24 16.52 -8.47
C GLN A 26 -6.48 17.33 -8.07
N THR A 27 -7.68 16.74 -8.11
CA THR A 27 -8.92 17.43 -7.74
C THR A 27 -9.29 17.29 -6.26
N ALA A 28 -8.57 16.49 -5.48
CA ALA A 28 -8.80 16.33 -4.04
C ALA A 28 -7.80 17.18 -3.22
N THR A 29 -8.32 17.89 -2.22
CA THR A 29 -7.52 18.59 -1.20
C THR A 29 -6.62 17.58 -0.47
N GLY A 30 -5.31 17.86 -0.37
CA GLY A 30 -4.34 16.94 0.26
C GLY A 30 -3.70 15.92 -0.69
N SER A 31 -3.49 16.27 -1.95
CA SER A 31 -2.96 15.39 -3.00
C SER A 31 -1.42 15.32 -3.06
N SER A 32 -0.70 16.13 -2.27
CA SER A 32 0.76 16.07 -2.21
C SER A 32 1.24 15.07 -1.15
N LEU A 33 2.31 14.31 -1.47
CA LEU A 33 2.94 13.37 -0.54
C LEU A 33 3.39 14.05 0.78
N GLY A 34 3.76 15.34 0.71
CA GLY A 34 4.14 16.13 1.87
C GLY A 34 2.97 16.44 2.81
N GLU A 35 1.81 16.81 2.26
CA GLU A 35 0.60 17.06 3.06
C GLU A 35 0.05 15.79 3.68
N ILE A 36 0.04 14.68 2.93
CA ILE A 36 -0.36 13.36 3.45
C ILE A 36 0.55 12.96 4.61
N GLY A 37 1.87 13.11 4.44
CA GLY A 37 2.84 12.80 5.48
C GLY A 37 2.74 13.70 6.71
N ALA A 38 2.42 14.98 6.53
CA ALA A 38 2.20 15.91 7.62
C ALA A 38 0.88 15.61 8.37
N ALA A 39 -0.18 15.30 7.63
CA ALA A 39 -1.48 14.92 8.18
C ALA A 39 -1.42 13.62 8.98
N ALA A 40 -0.53 12.69 8.60
CA ALA A 40 -0.31 11.45 9.33
C ALA A 40 0.49 11.62 10.64
N LYS A 41 1.26 12.69 10.78
CA LYS A 41 2.19 12.92 11.91
C LYS A 41 1.68 13.97 12.90
N ARG A 42 0.37 14.20 12.98
CA ARG A 42 -0.16 15.19 13.94
C ARG A 42 0.05 14.66 15.37
N PRO A 43 0.40 15.53 16.33
CA PRO A 43 0.74 15.09 17.69
C PRO A 43 -0.42 14.42 18.44
N ASP A 44 -1.66 14.71 18.06
CA ASP A 44 -2.87 14.17 18.69
C ASP A 44 -3.46 12.95 17.94
N ASP A 45 -2.76 12.40 16.95
CA ASP A 45 -3.26 11.27 16.15
C ASP A 45 -3.28 9.95 16.95
N LYS A 46 -4.47 9.60 17.45
CA LYS A 46 -4.71 8.33 18.17
C LYS A 46 -4.43 7.09 17.32
N SER A 47 -4.66 7.18 16.02
CA SER A 47 -4.31 6.11 15.07
C SER A 47 -2.81 5.82 15.09
N ARG A 48 -1.96 6.85 15.24
CA ARG A 48 -0.50 6.70 15.27
C ARG A 48 0.00 6.25 16.63
N GLU A 49 -0.62 6.73 17.70
CA GLU A 49 -0.39 6.24 19.07
C GLU A 49 -0.67 4.72 19.20
N ALA A 50 -1.79 4.26 18.64
CA ALA A 50 -2.14 2.84 18.61
C ALA A 50 -1.14 2.00 17.79
N LEU A 51 -0.65 2.52 16.66
CA LEU A 51 0.37 1.84 15.87
C LEU A 51 1.71 1.74 16.61
N VAL A 52 2.11 2.78 17.34
CA VAL A 52 3.32 2.75 18.18
C VAL A 52 3.15 1.77 19.35
N ALA A 53 1.95 1.66 19.93
CA ALA A 53 1.68 0.69 21.00
C ALA A 53 1.83 -0.77 20.54
N VAL A 54 1.43 -1.08 19.30
CA VAL A 54 1.49 -2.45 18.76
C VAL A 54 2.85 -2.78 18.14
N PHE A 55 3.40 -1.87 17.34
CA PHE A 55 4.60 -2.12 16.52
C PHE A 55 5.89 -1.55 17.11
N GLY A 56 5.79 -0.63 18.07
CA GLY A 56 6.93 0.03 18.72
C GLY A 56 7.46 1.23 17.94
N GLN A 57 8.67 1.67 18.27
CA GLN A 57 9.29 2.87 17.68
C GLN A 57 9.63 2.75 16.20
N VAL A 58 9.53 1.55 15.61
CA VAL A 58 9.72 1.33 14.16
C VAL A 58 8.76 2.17 13.29
N VAL A 59 7.63 2.62 13.85
CA VAL A 59 6.66 3.52 13.21
C VAL A 59 7.15 4.98 13.13
N ASN A 60 8.01 5.39 14.06
CA ASN A 60 8.61 6.72 14.09
C ASN A 60 9.96 6.73 13.36
N ASP A 61 10.82 5.77 13.71
CA ASP A 61 12.20 5.69 13.24
C ASP A 61 12.51 4.28 12.72
N PRO A 62 12.19 3.99 11.45
CA PRO A 62 12.29 2.64 10.88
C PRO A 62 13.72 2.09 10.81
N LEU A 63 14.74 2.97 10.87
CA LEU A 63 16.16 2.62 10.86
C LEU A 63 16.90 2.92 12.17
N SER A 64 16.23 3.43 13.21
CA SER A 64 16.88 3.57 14.52
C SER A 64 17.29 2.17 14.98
N GLY A 65 18.59 1.94 15.20
CA GLY A 65 19.06 0.58 15.46
C GLY A 65 18.57 0.06 16.80
N GLY A 66 17.57 -0.83 16.79
CA GLY A 66 17.30 -1.70 17.93
C GLY A 66 18.58 -2.48 18.25
N GLY A 67 18.97 -2.50 19.53
CA GLY A 67 20.18 -3.19 19.97
C GLY A 67 20.26 -4.65 19.48
N ALA A 68 21.46 -5.22 19.55
CA ALA A 68 21.75 -6.60 19.13
C ALA A 68 20.76 -7.59 19.78
N GLY A 69 19.67 -7.94 19.07
CA GLY A 69 18.57 -8.72 19.65
C GLY A 69 17.20 -8.54 19.00
N GLY A 70 16.98 -7.48 18.21
CA GLY A 70 15.75 -7.32 17.43
C GLY A 70 14.68 -6.52 18.14
N GLY A 71 14.77 -5.19 17.99
CA GLY A 71 13.69 -4.22 18.17
C GLY A 71 13.07 -4.07 19.56
N ASP A 72 12.34 -2.97 19.75
CA ASP A 72 11.67 -2.61 21.01
C ASP A 72 10.47 -3.52 21.36
N THR A 73 10.10 -4.47 20.49
CA THR A 73 8.89 -5.29 20.64
C THR A 73 9.16 -6.78 20.42
N LEU A 74 8.39 -7.65 21.09
CA LEU A 74 8.42 -9.11 20.88
C LEU A 74 8.17 -9.49 19.42
N LEU A 75 7.32 -8.73 18.72
CA LEU A 75 7.01 -8.95 17.32
C LEU A 75 8.24 -8.77 16.43
N ALA A 76 9.07 -7.75 16.73
CA ALA A 76 10.33 -7.52 16.03
C ALA A 76 11.31 -8.70 16.20
N ALA A 77 11.41 -9.24 17.41
CA ALA A 77 12.25 -10.41 17.70
C ALA A 77 11.80 -11.68 16.95
N ILE A 78 10.49 -11.91 16.84
CA ILE A 78 9.94 -13.04 16.07
C ILE A 78 10.20 -12.84 14.57
N PHE A 79 9.93 -11.64 14.04
CA PHE A 79 10.21 -11.35 12.64
C PHE A 79 11.68 -11.46 12.30
N GLN A 80 12.59 -11.10 13.19
CA GLN A 80 14.02 -11.29 12.96
C GLN A 80 14.34 -12.77 12.71
N ARG A 81 13.84 -13.67 13.56
CA ARG A 81 14.10 -15.11 13.41
C ARG A 81 13.49 -15.66 12.12
N THR A 82 12.26 -15.27 11.80
CA THR A 82 11.58 -15.72 10.58
C THR A 82 12.26 -15.17 9.33
N ASN A 83 12.69 -13.91 9.31
CA ASN A 83 13.37 -13.28 8.18
C ASN A 83 14.73 -13.92 7.91
N VAL A 84 15.50 -14.24 8.96
CA VAL A 84 16.77 -14.98 8.83
C VAL A 84 16.54 -16.40 8.27
N ALA A 85 15.51 -17.11 8.74
CA ALA A 85 15.15 -18.43 8.21
C ALA A 85 14.71 -18.37 6.73
N LEU A 86 13.95 -17.35 6.35
CA LEU A 86 13.55 -17.13 4.95
C LEU A 86 14.74 -16.77 4.07
N MET A 87 15.69 -15.97 4.58
CA MET A 87 16.89 -15.58 3.86
C MET A 87 17.78 -16.78 3.54
N SER A 88 17.90 -17.74 4.48
CA SER A 88 18.69 -18.95 4.24
C SER A 88 18.08 -19.82 3.13
N ILE A 89 16.75 -20.01 3.15
CA ILE A 89 16.03 -20.74 2.10
C ILE A 89 16.15 -20.03 0.75
N ALA A 90 15.95 -18.71 0.72
CA ALA A 90 16.06 -17.92 -0.49
C ALA A 90 17.49 -17.96 -1.08
N GLY A 91 18.52 -17.93 -0.23
CA GLY A 91 19.91 -18.08 -0.62
C GLY A 91 20.19 -19.42 -1.31
N VAL A 92 19.64 -20.52 -0.79
CA VAL A 92 19.77 -21.85 -1.42
C VAL A 92 19.09 -21.90 -2.79
N ILE A 93 17.88 -21.36 -2.92
CA ILE A 93 17.13 -21.37 -4.19
C ILE A 93 17.85 -20.53 -5.25
N VAL A 94 18.29 -19.33 -4.89
CA VAL A 94 19.01 -18.44 -5.82
C VAL A 94 20.38 -19.02 -6.16
N GLY A 95 21.12 -19.54 -5.17
CA GLY A 95 22.40 -20.20 -5.39
C GLY A 95 22.30 -21.39 -6.35
N TRP A 96 21.32 -22.27 -6.14
CA TRP A 96 21.02 -23.37 -7.07
C TRP A 96 20.63 -22.87 -8.47
N GLY A 97 19.81 -21.81 -8.53
CA GLY A 97 19.42 -21.16 -9.77
C GLY A 97 20.63 -20.64 -10.55
N VAL A 98 21.56 -19.93 -9.89
CA VAL A 98 22.78 -19.40 -10.49
C VAL A 98 23.68 -20.54 -10.97
N PHE A 99 23.90 -21.58 -10.15
CA PHE A 99 24.72 -22.73 -10.53
C PHE A 99 24.20 -23.40 -11.80
N ARG A 100 22.89 -23.65 -11.89
CA ARG A 100 22.27 -24.25 -13.08
C ARG A 100 22.40 -23.36 -14.32
N ARG A 101 22.33 -22.04 -14.16
CA ARG A 101 22.53 -21.08 -15.26
C ARG A 101 23.97 -21.09 -15.75
N VAL A 102 24.94 -21.01 -14.85
CA VAL A 102 26.37 -21.07 -15.17
C VAL A 102 26.73 -22.39 -15.85
N ALA A 103 26.23 -23.52 -15.32
CA ALA A 103 26.45 -24.83 -15.92
C ALA A 103 25.89 -24.94 -17.35
N SER A 104 24.70 -24.38 -17.60
CA SER A 104 24.13 -24.34 -18.95
C SER A 104 24.94 -23.47 -19.91
N THR A 105 25.49 -22.34 -19.42
CA THR A 105 26.33 -21.43 -20.21
C THR A 105 27.69 -22.04 -20.54
N ALA A 106 28.26 -22.85 -19.65
CA ALA A 106 29.54 -23.51 -19.87
C ALA A 106 29.47 -24.55 -21.01
N GLY A 107 28.34 -25.25 -21.17
CA GLY A 107 28.16 -26.23 -22.24
C GLY A 107 27.85 -25.63 -23.61
N SER A 108 27.20 -24.45 -23.67
CA SER A 108 26.76 -23.85 -24.94
C SER A 108 27.65 -22.71 -25.46
N GLY A 109 28.61 -22.22 -24.66
CA GLY A 109 29.53 -21.12 -25.04
C GLY A 109 28.86 -19.76 -25.27
N SER A 110 27.54 -19.72 -25.38
CA SER A 110 26.72 -18.53 -25.52
C SER A 110 26.18 -18.10 -24.16
N VAL A 111 26.93 -17.21 -23.49
CA VAL A 111 26.44 -16.47 -22.30
C VAL A 111 25.15 -15.69 -22.61
N PHE A 112 24.94 -15.38 -23.91
CA PHE A 112 23.81 -14.64 -24.44
C PHE A 112 23.16 -15.36 -25.63
N ASP A 113 22.69 -16.60 -25.46
CA ASP A 113 21.80 -17.14 -26.49
C ASP A 113 20.51 -16.27 -26.51
N ALA A 114 20.22 -15.70 -27.69
CA ALA A 114 19.28 -14.59 -27.87
C ALA A 114 17.82 -14.94 -27.55
N GLN A 115 17.53 -16.21 -27.24
CA GLN A 115 16.18 -16.71 -27.06
C GLN A 115 15.74 -16.80 -25.58
N ASN A 116 16.66 -16.79 -24.60
CA ASN A 116 16.35 -17.00 -23.17
C ASN A 116 16.89 -15.93 -22.21
N SER A 117 17.51 -14.86 -22.73
CA SER A 117 18.09 -13.77 -21.93
C SER A 117 17.03 -12.76 -21.49
N SER A 118 16.03 -13.19 -20.70
CA SER A 118 15.17 -12.24 -20.01
C SER A 118 15.91 -11.71 -18.79
N LEU A 119 16.56 -10.55 -18.92
CA LEU A 119 17.17 -9.80 -17.79
C LEU A 119 16.20 -9.59 -16.62
N TRP A 120 14.90 -9.75 -16.87
CA TRP A 120 13.84 -9.74 -15.88
C TRP A 120 13.97 -10.82 -14.79
N MET A 121 14.51 -11.99 -15.11
CA MET A 121 14.61 -13.09 -14.14
C MET A 121 15.69 -12.83 -13.08
N PRO A 122 16.94 -12.45 -13.44
CA PRO A 122 17.94 -12.02 -12.45
C PRO A 122 17.49 -10.78 -11.67
N LEU A 123 16.88 -9.80 -12.35
CA LEU A 123 16.40 -8.58 -11.70
C LEU A 123 15.34 -8.90 -10.62
N ARG A 124 14.39 -9.78 -10.91
CA ARG A 124 13.37 -10.22 -9.93
C ARG A 124 13.99 -10.94 -8.74
N SER A 125 15.02 -11.75 -8.95
CA SER A 125 15.75 -12.42 -7.86
C SER A 125 16.48 -11.41 -6.97
N VAL A 126 17.09 -10.37 -7.54
CA VAL A 126 17.74 -9.29 -6.76
C VAL A 126 16.70 -8.52 -5.95
N TRP A 127 15.58 -8.13 -6.55
CA TRP A 127 14.50 -7.44 -5.82
C TRP A 127 13.87 -8.30 -4.72
N GLY A 128 13.68 -9.60 -4.98
CA GLY A 128 13.14 -10.54 -4.00
C GLY A 128 14.09 -10.81 -2.82
N LEU A 129 15.41 -10.84 -3.07
CA LEU A 129 16.41 -10.95 -2.00
C LEU A 129 16.55 -9.64 -1.24
N ALA A 130 16.60 -8.51 -1.94
CA ALA A 130 16.71 -7.18 -1.33
C ALA A 130 15.54 -6.89 -0.39
N SER A 131 14.33 -7.32 -0.74
CA SER A 131 13.15 -7.12 0.12
C SER A 131 13.18 -7.96 1.40
N LEU A 132 13.91 -9.07 1.41
CA LEU A 132 14.02 -10.00 2.54
C LEU A 132 15.10 -9.64 3.55
N ILE A 133 16.00 -8.70 3.22
CA ILE A 133 17.14 -8.36 4.07
C ILE A 133 16.62 -7.92 5.45
N PRO A 134 17.04 -8.60 6.54
CA PRO A 134 16.70 -8.18 7.88
C PRO A 134 17.41 -6.86 8.16
N THR A 135 16.65 -5.87 8.60
CA THR A 135 17.18 -4.58 9.05
C THR A 135 17.64 -4.67 10.50
N ALA A 136 18.38 -3.65 10.98
CA ALA A 136 18.86 -3.59 12.37
C ALA A 136 17.74 -3.74 13.42
N ASN A 137 16.49 -3.42 13.04
CA ASN A 137 15.31 -3.55 13.89
C ASN A 137 14.68 -4.95 13.90
N GLY A 138 15.22 -5.93 13.18
CA GLY A 138 14.65 -7.28 13.06
C GLY A 138 13.54 -7.40 11.99
N TRP A 139 13.04 -6.28 11.47
CA TRP A 139 12.06 -6.22 10.39
C TRP A 139 12.71 -6.39 9.02
N SER A 140 12.00 -7.01 8.07
CA SER A 140 12.42 -7.06 6.66
C SER A 140 12.02 -5.76 5.96
N ILE A 141 12.78 -5.36 4.93
CA ILE A 141 12.50 -4.15 4.14
C ILE A 141 11.07 -4.16 3.57
N ALA A 142 10.58 -5.30 3.08
CA ALA A 142 9.21 -5.43 2.60
C ALA A 142 8.18 -5.10 3.70
N GLN A 143 8.43 -5.56 4.92
CA GLN A 143 7.54 -5.34 6.06
C GLN A 143 7.55 -3.87 6.50
N LEU A 144 8.72 -3.21 6.46
CA LEU A 144 8.84 -1.78 6.73
C LEU A 144 8.13 -0.92 5.68
N VAL A 145 8.23 -1.27 4.40
CA VAL A 145 7.51 -0.57 3.34
C VAL A 145 6.00 -0.69 3.52
N MET A 146 5.51 -1.88 3.89
CA MET A 146 4.09 -2.09 4.20
C MET A 146 3.66 -1.25 5.42
N LEU A 147 4.46 -1.23 6.49
CA LEU A 147 4.16 -0.43 7.67
C LEU A 147 4.18 1.07 7.37
N TRP A 148 5.11 1.53 6.54
CA TRP A 148 5.17 2.93 6.09
C TRP A 148 3.96 3.29 5.24
N ALA A 149 3.57 2.43 4.30
CA ALA A 149 2.39 2.66 3.47
C ALA A 149 1.12 2.75 4.34
N ALA A 150 0.95 1.87 5.31
CA ALA A 150 -0.20 1.91 6.22
C ALA A 150 -0.18 3.14 7.14
N SER A 151 0.97 3.42 7.78
CA SER A 151 1.08 4.47 8.80
C SER A 151 1.14 5.89 8.24
N VAL A 152 1.80 6.10 7.10
CA VAL A 152 1.97 7.44 6.52
C VAL A 152 0.91 7.68 5.46
N MET A 153 0.78 6.78 4.48
CA MET A 153 -0.18 6.98 3.40
C MET A 153 -1.61 6.65 3.84
N GLY A 154 -1.82 5.58 4.62
CA GLY A 154 -3.14 5.20 5.11
C GLY A 154 -3.73 6.21 6.09
N VAL A 155 -3.03 6.46 7.20
CA VAL A 155 -3.50 7.43 8.22
C VAL A 155 -3.56 8.85 7.65
N GLY A 156 -2.55 9.27 6.89
CA GLY A 156 -2.52 10.61 6.30
C GLY A 156 -3.68 10.88 5.35
N THR A 157 -3.99 9.92 4.47
CA THR A 157 -5.15 10.07 3.57
C THR A 157 -6.46 10.04 4.34
N ALA A 158 -6.61 9.15 5.32
CA ALA A 158 -7.82 9.11 6.16
C ALA A 158 -8.06 10.45 6.86
N ASN A 159 -7.02 11.00 7.50
CA ASN A 159 -7.09 12.28 8.19
C ASN A 159 -7.53 13.41 7.25
N LEU A 160 -6.95 13.49 6.06
CA LEU A 160 -7.33 14.49 5.05
C LEU A 160 -8.78 14.30 4.56
N THR A 161 -9.25 13.06 4.40
CA THR A 161 -10.64 12.80 4.00
C THR A 161 -11.65 13.18 5.08
N VAL A 162 -11.31 12.96 6.35
CA VAL A 162 -12.17 13.35 7.48
C VAL A 162 -12.19 14.87 7.65
N ASP A 163 -11.04 15.54 7.47
CA ASP A 163 -10.96 17.01 7.47
C ASP A 163 -11.86 17.62 6.37
N ALA A 164 -11.81 17.05 5.16
CA ALA A 164 -12.67 17.48 4.05
C ALA A 164 -14.17 17.23 4.32
N ALA A 165 -14.51 16.07 4.89
CA ALA A 165 -15.87 15.74 5.26
C ALA A 165 -16.41 16.68 6.36
N ALA A 166 -15.58 17.01 7.36
CA ALA A 166 -15.93 17.95 8.41
C ALA A 166 -16.17 19.35 7.86
N ALA A 167 -15.34 19.81 6.92
CA ALA A 167 -15.54 21.09 6.22
C ALA A 167 -16.84 21.10 5.41
N ALA A 168 -17.15 20.01 4.70
CA ALA A 168 -18.41 19.90 3.97
C ALA A 168 -19.62 19.94 4.91
N LEU A 169 -19.55 19.29 6.07
CA LEU A 169 -20.62 19.34 7.07
C LEU A 169 -20.79 20.75 7.66
N GLN A 170 -19.70 21.46 7.95
CA GLN A 170 -19.73 22.85 8.40
C GLN A 170 -20.36 23.79 7.35
N ASN A 171 -20.17 23.48 6.07
CA ASN A 171 -20.78 24.20 4.95
C ASN A 171 -22.26 23.82 4.68
N GLY A 172 -22.88 23.01 5.53
CA GLY A 172 -24.30 22.65 5.44
C GLY A 172 -24.62 21.56 4.42
N THR A 173 -23.62 20.79 3.99
CA THR A 173 -23.82 19.67 3.07
C THR A 173 -24.40 18.49 3.85
N PRO A 174 -25.54 17.90 3.43
CA PRO A 174 -26.14 16.80 4.17
C PRO A 174 -25.30 15.52 4.03
N LEU A 175 -25.12 14.80 5.14
CA LEU A 175 -24.34 13.55 5.22
C LEU A 175 -24.96 12.39 4.45
N VAL A 176 -26.27 12.45 4.27
CA VAL A 176 -27.07 11.52 3.48
C VAL A 176 -28.02 12.37 2.65
N MET A 177 -28.31 11.95 1.42
CA MET A 177 -29.44 12.53 0.69
C MET A 177 -30.69 12.26 1.53
N SER A 178 -31.13 13.25 2.30
CA SER A 178 -32.48 13.22 2.85
C SER A 178 -33.40 13.17 1.64
N PRO A 179 -34.25 12.14 1.49
CA PRO A 179 -35.18 12.11 0.38
C PRO A 179 -35.95 13.42 0.42
N VAL A 180 -36.13 14.07 -0.74
CA VAL A 180 -37.04 15.21 -0.85
C VAL A 180 -38.39 14.66 -0.40
N MET A 181 -38.76 14.95 0.84
CA MET A 181 -40.10 14.69 1.33
C MET A 181 -40.94 15.79 0.67
N PRO A 182 -41.73 15.50 -0.38
CA PRO A 182 -42.66 16.49 -0.87
C PRO A 182 -43.53 16.89 0.32
N GLN A 183 -43.55 18.20 0.62
CA GLN A 183 -44.39 18.91 1.61
C GLN A 183 -44.94 18.01 2.73
N THR A 184 -44.44 18.13 3.96
CA THR A 184 -44.92 17.38 5.15
C THR A 184 -46.45 17.37 5.28
N THR A 185 -47.13 18.40 4.77
CA THR A 185 -48.58 18.50 4.67
C THR A 185 -49.24 17.46 3.74
N ALA A 186 -48.64 17.16 2.59
CA ALA A 186 -49.15 16.16 1.65
C ALA A 186 -49.01 14.74 2.22
N LEU A 187 -47.88 14.45 2.88
CA LEU A 187 -47.67 13.17 3.56
C LEU A 187 -48.61 13.02 4.77
N ALA A 188 -48.75 14.05 5.60
CA ALA A 188 -49.66 14.03 6.75
C ALA A 188 -51.11 13.77 6.31
N ARG A 189 -51.54 14.37 5.18
CA ARG A 189 -52.86 14.14 4.61
C ARG A 189 -53.04 12.68 4.14
N GLY A 190 -52.05 12.12 3.45
CA GLY A 190 -52.11 10.72 3.00
C GLY A 190 -52.15 9.71 4.15
N VAL A 191 -51.45 9.97 5.26
CA VAL A 191 -51.52 9.13 6.47
C VAL A 191 -52.88 9.25 7.15
N PHE A 192 -53.43 10.46 7.23
CA PHE A 192 -54.74 10.70 7.84
C PHE A 192 -55.88 10.04 7.04
N GLU A 193 -55.81 10.10 5.71
CA GLU A 193 -56.76 9.43 4.81
C GLU A 193 -56.66 7.89 4.92
N ALA A 194 -55.45 7.34 5.09
CA ALA A 194 -55.28 5.90 5.33
C ALA A 194 -55.86 5.44 6.67
N ASP A 195 -55.75 6.25 7.73
CA ASP A 195 -56.29 5.92 9.05
C ASP A 195 -57.82 5.97 9.07
N LEU A 196 -58.41 6.92 8.33
CA LEU A 196 -59.84 7.01 8.10
C LEU A 196 -60.39 5.78 7.34
N CYS A 197 -59.66 5.24 6.37
CA CYS A 197 -60.08 4.02 5.64
C CYS A 197 -59.98 2.73 6.46
N MET A 198 -59.21 2.72 7.56
CA MET A 198 -59.07 1.56 8.42
C MET A 198 -60.16 1.50 9.52
N HIS A 199 -60.74 2.64 9.89
CA HIS A 199 -61.73 2.76 10.98
C HIS A 199 -63.14 3.12 10.50
N GLY A 200 -63.33 3.33 9.19
CA GLY A 200 -64.60 3.67 8.54
C GLY A 200 -65.30 2.50 7.87
#